data_AF-A0A939WYS4-F1
#
_entry.id   AF-A0A939WYS4-F1
#
_cell.length_a   1.000
_cell.length_b   1.000
_cell.length_c   1.000
_cell.angle_alpha   90.00
_cell.angle_beta   90.00
_cell.angle_gamma   90.00
#
_symmetry.space_group_name_H-M   'P 1'
#
loop_
_entity.id
_entity.type
_entity.pdbx_description
1 polymer ?
#
loop_
_entity_poly.entity_id
_entity_poly.type
_entity_poly.pdbx_seq_one_letter_code
_entity_poly.pdbx_strand_id
1 'polypeptide(L)'
;MKRIINSLFVLSALALTTVVFTACKDEPDKYEISGGTPTIRYIRPVNVESADSIITGAYMDNSICIVGENLRSITKMFFNDQEAKLIPSFITDHTMIVTVPGKIPGEVFNKIFMVNNANDTTSYDFKVLVPGPTINNMTNEWAQAGEQATIYGNYFVDDPNTPLSLSINGTKVGIDEFDISHITFTVPDGLIEGPIEITSVYGSTKAKFNYCDTRGMMFNDWGTGDGVAPTGLTNHGWHPMKIVNDEYSLDGSYLFLGDCDLEDGSWMDGNVSFEYWPGDWDGTFTGVNSRLSDIVNFADFANMALKFEVNIPSSNPWTNLSMQCIFSGDAQVTLPTANNTFFNGTDYPRALWTPWSKTGSYDTGGKWTTVTIPISTFKYKNDGTAAGTPLTPDCFTGLTLFIWSGVTNGTTCHPIIRIDNVRAVAY
;
A
#
# COMPACT_ATOMS: atom_id res chain seq x y z
N MET A 1 68.55 -43.16 13.96
CA MET A 1 68.89 -44.32 13.08
C MET A 1 67.90 -44.28 11.91
N LYS A 2 68.37 -43.99 10.69
CA LYS A 2 68.82 -44.92 9.61
C LYS A 2 67.67 -45.67 8.91
N ARG A 3 67.57 -45.46 7.58
CA ARG A 3 66.61 -46.06 6.63
C ARG A 3 66.88 -47.55 6.35
N ILE A 4 65.83 -48.30 6.01
CA ILE A 4 65.79 -49.64 5.37
C ILE A 4 64.31 -49.92 4.96
N ILE A 5 63.92 -50.58 3.85
CA ILE A 5 64.61 -50.91 2.58
C ILE A 5 63.58 -51.19 1.44
N ASN A 6 64.10 -51.36 0.22
CA ASN A 6 63.51 -51.85 -1.05
C ASN A 6 62.68 -53.17 -1.01
N SER A 7 62.01 -53.70 -2.06
CA SER A 7 61.42 -53.25 -3.37
C SER A 7 60.77 -54.46 -4.11
N LEU A 8 60.27 -54.26 -5.35
CA LEU A 8 59.72 -55.24 -6.35
C LEU A 8 58.29 -55.77 -6.05
N PHE A 9 57.40 -56.04 -7.01
CA PHE A 9 57.39 -55.98 -8.51
C PHE A 9 56.25 -55.03 -9.02
N VAL A 10 56.14 -54.47 -10.24
CA VAL A 10 56.74 -54.66 -11.60
C VAL A 10 55.91 -55.52 -12.59
N LEU A 11 55.85 -55.07 -13.87
CA LEU A 11 55.09 -55.51 -15.08
C LEU A 11 53.59 -55.07 -15.18
N SER A 12 53.05 -54.66 -16.34
CA SER A 12 53.67 -54.19 -17.62
C SER A 12 52.65 -53.65 -18.64
N ALA A 13 53.11 -52.78 -19.56
CA ALA A 13 52.48 -52.38 -20.84
C ALA A 13 51.20 -51.49 -20.76
N LEU A 14 50.82 -50.69 -21.77
CA LEU A 14 51.44 -50.38 -23.08
C LEU A 14 51.26 -48.87 -23.40
N ALA A 15 52.03 -48.31 -24.34
CA ALA A 15 51.99 -46.89 -24.70
C ALA A 15 50.90 -46.53 -25.72
N LEU A 16 50.41 -45.28 -25.72
CA LEU A 16 49.99 -44.58 -26.94
C LEU A 16 49.96 -43.05 -26.80
N THR A 17 50.28 -42.36 -27.90
CA THR A 17 49.95 -40.96 -28.27
C THR A 17 49.91 -39.85 -27.19
N THR A 18 50.91 -38.97 -27.24
CA THR A 18 50.76 -37.56 -26.82
C THR A 18 49.81 -36.82 -27.77
N VAL A 19 48.52 -36.81 -27.47
CA VAL A 19 47.57 -35.88 -28.10
C VAL A 19 47.73 -34.51 -27.42
N VAL A 20 48.30 -33.55 -28.13
CA VAL A 20 48.28 -32.14 -27.70
C VAL A 20 46.87 -31.62 -27.93
N PHE A 21 46.03 -31.69 -26.90
CA PHE A 21 44.74 -31.01 -26.90
C PHE A 21 44.97 -29.50 -26.79
N THR A 22 45.20 -28.84 -27.92
CA THR A 22 44.94 -27.40 -28.06
C THR A 22 43.44 -27.19 -27.97
N ALA A 23 42.94 -27.11 -26.73
CA ALA A 23 41.58 -26.68 -26.45
C ALA A 23 41.47 -25.20 -26.81
N CYS A 24 41.05 -24.90 -28.05
CA CYS A 24 40.72 -23.55 -28.47
C CYS A 24 39.59 -23.03 -27.56
N LYS A 25 39.93 -22.10 -26.66
CA LYS A 25 38.94 -21.33 -25.88
C LYS A 25 38.50 -20.11 -26.66
N ASP A 26 38.19 -20.31 -27.93
CA ASP A 26 37.64 -19.29 -28.81
C ASP A 26 36.14 -19.22 -28.55
N GLU A 27 35.79 -18.58 -27.44
CA GLU A 27 34.47 -18.05 -27.13
C GLU A 27 34.51 -16.55 -27.53
N PRO A 28 34.39 -16.20 -28.84
CA PRO A 28 34.69 -14.84 -29.31
C PRO A 28 33.75 -13.77 -28.73
N ASP A 29 32.55 -14.18 -28.31
CA ASP A 29 31.52 -13.32 -27.73
C ASP A 29 31.61 -13.23 -26.18
N LYS A 30 32.63 -13.85 -25.57
CA LYS A 30 32.86 -13.78 -24.12
C LYS A 30 33.19 -12.34 -23.70
N TYR A 31 32.48 -11.83 -22.69
CA TYR A 31 32.79 -10.52 -22.13
C TYR A 31 34.20 -10.47 -21.53
N GLU A 32 35.01 -9.54 -22.02
CA GLU A 32 36.33 -9.20 -21.48
C GLU A 32 36.40 -7.69 -21.21
N ILE A 33 37.00 -7.33 -20.08
CA ILE A 33 37.19 -5.93 -19.64
C ILE A 33 38.26 -5.30 -20.53
N SER A 34 37.93 -4.20 -21.22
CA SER A 34 38.87 -3.50 -22.09
C SER A 34 39.78 -2.54 -21.31
N GLY A 35 40.86 -2.08 -21.96
CA GLY A 35 41.72 -1.04 -21.42
C GLY A 35 41.28 0.36 -21.85
N GLY A 36 41.76 1.39 -21.14
CA GLY A 36 41.60 2.79 -21.52
C GLY A 36 40.63 3.58 -20.65
N THR A 37 40.52 4.88 -20.96
CA THR A 37 39.66 5.84 -20.27
C THR A 37 38.26 5.82 -20.87
N PRO A 38 37.20 5.53 -20.09
CA PRO A 38 35.83 5.57 -20.60
C PRO A 38 35.39 7.01 -20.85
N THR A 39 34.59 7.23 -21.88
CA THR A 39 33.97 8.54 -22.14
C THR A 39 32.50 8.38 -22.49
N ILE A 40 31.64 9.23 -21.95
CA ILE A 40 30.22 9.30 -22.33
C ILE A 40 30.06 10.46 -23.32
N ARG A 41 29.45 10.17 -24.47
CA ARG A 41 29.06 11.19 -25.46
C ARG A 41 27.69 11.77 -25.11
N TYR A 42 26.73 10.89 -24.82
CA TYR A 42 25.38 11.23 -24.40
C TYR A 42 24.70 10.02 -23.73
N ILE A 43 23.55 10.26 -23.12
CA ILE A 43 22.71 9.25 -22.48
C ILE A 43 21.30 9.38 -23.06
N ARG A 44 20.64 8.25 -23.28
CA ARG A 44 19.26 8.17 -23.81
C ARG A 44 18.40 7.17 -23.02
N PRO A 45 17.07 7.20 -23.15
CA PRO A 45 16.19 6.14 -22.66
C PRO A 45 16.50 4.77 -23.28
N VAL A 46 16.05 3.69 -22.61
CA VAL A 46 16.13 2.31 -23.15
C VAL A 46 14.96 1.98 -24.08
N ASN A 47 13.79 2.64 -23.93
CA ASN A 47 12.65 2.42 -24.83
C ASN A 47 12.99 2.90 -26.26
N VAL A 48 12.81 2.00 -27.23
CA VAL A 48 13.03 2.21 -28.66
C VAL A 48 12.29 3.42 -29.20
N GLU A 49 11.05 3.65 -28.76
CA GLU A 49 10.20 4.77 -29.22
C GLU A 49 10.71 6.15 -28.79
N SER A 50 11.57 6.20 -27.76
CA SER A 50 12.18 7.43 -27.25
C SER A 50 13.71 7.44 -27.42
N ALA A 51 14.26 6.52 -28.21
CA ALA A 51 15.70 6.25 -28.31
C ALA A 51 16.52 7.31 -29.07
N ASP A 52 15.86 8.30 -29.68
CA ASP A 52 16.47 9.52 -30.24
C ASP A 52 16.52 10.68 -29.23
N SER A 53 15.89 10.56 -28.06
CA SER A 53 15.94 11.57 -27.00
C SER A 53 17.24 11.50 -26.20
N ILE A 54 17.92 12.63 -26.03
CA ILE A 54 19.04 12.77 -25.09
C ILE A 54 18.51 13.20 -23.72
N ILE A 55 18.99 12.56 -22.65
CA ILE A 55 18.63 12.86 -21.27
C ILE A 55 19.85 13.27 -20.44
N THR A 56 19.71 14.33 -19.63
CA THR A 56 20.72 14.82 -18.68
C THR A 56 20.41 14.43 -17.23
N GLY A 57 19.45 13.53 -17.04
CA GLY A 57 19.07 12.96 -15.75
C GLY A 57 17.97 11.91 -15.92
N ALA A 58 17.79 11.08 -14.90
CA ALA A 58 16.75 10.05 -14.83
C ALA A 58 16.35 9.78 -13.38
N TYR A 59 15.13 9.29 -13.18
CA TYR A 59 14.70 8.82 -11.87
C TYR A 59 15.48 7.57 -11.43
N MET A 60 15.55 7.37 -10.11
CA MET A 60 16.00 6.13 -9.49
C MET A 60 15.23 4.92 -10.03
N ASP A 61 15.86 3.74 -10.04
CA ASP A 61 15.40 2.47 -10.63
C ASP A 61 15.07 2.47 -12.15
N ASN A 62 15.14 3.60 -12.85
CA ASN A 62 15.04 3.62 -14.30
C ASN A 62 16.32 3.09 -14.97
N SER A 63 16.15 2.22 -15.97
CA SER A 63 17.23 1.83 -16.89
C SER A 63 17.49 2.91 -17.94
N ILE A 64 18.77 3.24 -18.14
CA ILE A 64 19.26 4.20 -19.14
C ILE A 64 20.26 3.52 -20.08
N CYS A 65 20.37 4.03 -21.31
CA CYS A 65 21.36 3.60 -22.29
C CYS A 65 22.40 4.72 -22.45
N ILE A 66 23.62 4.44 -21.97
CA ILE A 66 24.80 5.28 -22.09
C ILE A 66 25.46 5.00 -23.44
N VAL A 67 25.79 6.05 -24.19
CA VAL A 67 26.49 5.97 -25.49
C VAL A 67 27.82 6.72 -25.40
N GLY A 68 28.90 6.08 -25.81
CA GLY A 68 30.25 6.52 -25.46
C GLY A 68 31.38 5.76 -26.16
N GLU A 69 32.54 5.72 -25.52
CA GLU A 69 33.74 5.01 -25.96
C GLU A 69 34.39 4.27 -24.77
N ASN A 70 35.07 3.16 -25.03
CA ASN A 70 35.76 2.31 -24.05
C ASN A 70 34.89 1.83 -22.87
N LEU A 71 33.57 1.71 -23.04
CA LEU A 71 32.65 1.45 -21.92
C LEU A 71 32.84 0.06 -21.27
N ARG A 72 33.50 -0.91 -21.93
CA ARG A 72 33.93 -2.17 -21.29
C ARG A 72 35.13 -2.03 -20.33
N SER A 73 35.80 -0.88 -20.27
CA SER A 73 36.89 -0.65 -19.31
C SER A 73 36.38 -0.28 -17.92
N ILE A 74 35.09 0.05 -17.80
CA ILE A 74 34.40 0.42 -16.56
C ILE A 74 34.26 -0.82 -15.67
N THR A 75 34.89 -0.78 -14.49
CA THR A 75 34.82 -1.83 -13.46
C THR A 75 33.79 -1.51 -12.37
N LYS A 76 33.57 -0.21 -12.11
CA LYS A 76 32.51 0.31 -11.22
C LYS A 76 31.91 1.57 -11.81
N MET A 77 30.61 1.77 -11.59
CA MET A 77 29.90 3.01 -11.92
C MET A 77 29.11 3.47 -10.69
N PHE A 78 29.13 4.76 -10.41
CA PHE A 78 28.37 5.38 -9.31
C PHE A 78 27.47 6.48 -9.87
N PHE A 79 26.25 6.58 -9.35
CA PHE A 79 25.34 7.70 -9.60
C PHE A 79 25.29 8.50 -8.31
N ASN A 80 25.85 9.71 -8.35
CA ASN A 80 26.31 10.40 -7.15
C ASN A 80 27.21 9.47 -6.31
N ASP A 81 26.82 9.15 -5.08
CA ASP A 81 27.52 8.24 -4.15
C ASP A 81 27.04 6.77 -4.20
N GLN A 82 25.99 6.44 -4.96
CA GLN A 82 25.41 5.09 -5.00
C GLN A 82 26.02 4.23 -6.13
N GLU A 83 26.56 3.06 -5.80
CA GLU A 83 27.15 2.13 -6.78
C GLU A 83 26.06 1.42 -7.61
N ALA A 84 26.17 1.46 -8.93
CA ALA A 84 25.26 0.80 -9.87
C ALA A 84 25.69 -0.62 -10.20
N LYS A 85 24.73 -1.54 -10.29
CA LYS A 85 24.96 -2.93 -10.65
C LYS A 85 25.19 -3.06 -12.17
N LEU A 86 26.45 -3.18 -12.57
CA LEU A 86 26.84 -3.45 -13.95
C LEU A 86 26.49 -4.90 -14.34
N ILE A 87 25.97 -5.08 -15.56
CA ILE A 87 25.57 -6.37 -16.13
C ILE A 87 26.38 -6.61 -17.42
N PRO A 88 27.39 -7.51 -17.44
CA PRO A 88 28.31 -7.68 -18.56
C PRO A 88 27.65 -7.91 -19.94
N SER A 89 26.53 -8.62 -19.99
CA SER A 89 25.79 -8.88 -21.24
C SER A 89 25.12 -7.64 -21.85
N PHE A 90 25.11 -6.50 -21.15
CA PHE A 90 24.53 -5.23 -21.59
C PHE A 90 25.60 -4.16 -21.85
N ILE A 91 26.88 -4.53 -21.97
CA ILE A 91 28.02 -3.62 -22.11
C ILE A 91 28.83 -3.97 -23.36
N THR A 92 28.84 -3.07 -24.34
CA THR A 92 29.78 -3.04 -25.48
C THR A 92 30.80 -1.91 -25.27
N ASP A 93 31.81 -1.74 -26.13
CA ASP A 93 32.72 -0.59 -26.01
C ASP A 93 32.02 0.76 -26.25
N HIS A 94 30.89 0.78 -26.97
CA HIS A 94 30.21 2.01 -27.39
C HIS A 94 28.85 2.24 -26.71
N THR A 95 28.26 1.19 -26.12
CA THR A 95 26.93 1.25 -25.49
C THR A 95 26.87 0.44 -24.20
N MET A 96 26.35 1.04 -23.12
CA MET A 96 26.05 0.35 -21.86
C MET A 96 24.59 0.58 -21.48
N ILE A 97 23.85 -0.48 -21.13
CA ILE A 97 22.57 -0.33 -20.42
C ILE A 97 22.82 -0.59 -18.93
N VAL A 98 22.38 0.36 -18.10
CA VAL A 98 22.55 0.33 -16.64
C VAL A 98 21.31 0.92 -15.99
N THR A 99 20.96 0.43 -14.79
CA THR A 99 19.87 0.99 -13.98
C THR A 99 20.43 1.97 -12.96
N VAL A 100 19.82 3.16 -12.87
CA VAL A 100 20.10 4.13 -11.80
C VAL A 100 19.72 3.49 -10.46
N PRO A 101 20.58 3.48 -9.43
CA PRO A 101 20.25 2.86 -8.14
C PRO A 101 18.95 3.38 -7.53
N GLY A 102 18.10 2.47 -7.02
CA GLY A 102 16.86 2.77 -6.30
C GLY A 102 17.03 3.48 -4.94
N LYS A 103 18.25 3.46 -4.38
CA LYS A 103 18.57 4.09 -3.11
C LYS A 103 18.84 5.59 -3.29
N ILE A 104 18.24 6.40 -2.42
CA ILE A 104 18.45 7.85 -2.37
C ILE A 104 19.93 8.15 -2.07
N PRO A 105 20.60 9.01 -2.87
CA PRO A 105 21.95 9.49 -2.60
C PRO A 105 22.07 10.21 -1.25
N GLY A 106 23.15 9.97 -0.52
CA GLY A 106 23.49 10.73 0.69
C GLY A 106 24.21 12.05 0.38
N GLU A 107 25.11 12.02 -0.61
CA GLU A 107 25.77 13.22 -1.15
C GLU A 107 25.41 13.43 -2.63
N VAL A 108 24.81 14.57 -2.98
CA VAL A 108 24.25 14.83 -4.33
C VAL A 108 25.24 15.60 -5.22
N PHE A 109 26.09 14.87 -5.94
CA PHE A 109 27.08 15.46 -6.86
C PHE A 109 26.52 15.92 -8.21
N ASN A 110 25.32 15.45 -8.60
CA ASN A 110 24.75 15.54 -9.96
C ASN A 110 25.69 14.99 -11.04
N LYS A 111 26.36 13.86 -10.74
CA LYS A 111 27.35 13.22 -11.63
C LYS A 111 27.21 11.70 -11.65
N ILE A 112 27.54 11.11 -12.79
CA ILE A 112 27.99 9.72 -12.87
C ILE A 112 29.51 9.71 -12.69
N PHE A 113 30.02 8.82 -11.85
CA PHE A 113 31.45 8.50 -11.75
C PHE A 113 31.71 7.11 -12.34
N MET A 114 32.79 6.97 -13.11
CA MET A 114 33.19 5.73 -13.77
C MET A 114 34.63 5.40 -13.39
N VAL A 115 34.82 4.26 -12.72
CA VAL A 115 36.14 3.73 -12.36
C VAL A 115 36.56 2.73 -13.43
N ASN A 116 37.75 2.89 -14.00
CA ASN A 116 38.29 1.96 -15.00
C ASN A 116 39.10 0.81 -14.38
N ASN A 117 39.60 -0.10 -15.21
CA ASN A 117 40.45 -1.23 -14.78
C ASN A 117 41.86 -0.83 -14.25
N ALA A 118 42.23 0.45 -14.33
CA ALA A 118 43.43 1.01 -13.70
C ALA A 118 43.14 1.72 -12.35
N ASN A 119 41.87 1.75 -11.92
CA ASN A 119 41.32 2.57 -10.83
C ASN A 119 41.34 4.09 -11.06
N ASP A 120 41.50 4.56 -12.30
CA ASP A 120 41.24 5.96 -12.63
C ASP A 120 39.72 6.23 -12.55
N THR A 121 39.34 7.33 -11.89
CA THR A 121 37.95 7.79 -11.86
C THR A 121 37.74 8.93 -12.86
N THR A 122 36.78 8.76 -13.76
CA THR A 122 36.24 9.82 -14.62
C THR A 122 34.83 10.21 -14.18
N SER A 123 34.33 11.37 -14.61
CA SER A 123 32.96 11.80 -14.30
C SER A 123 32.24 12.40 -15.50
N TYR A 124 30.90 12.35 -15.47
CA TYR A 124 30.00 12.92 -16.46
C TYR A 124 28.81 13.58 -15.75
N ASP A 125 28.34 14.73 -16.22
CA ASP A 125 27.24 15.47 -15.58
C ASP A 125 25.89 14.82 -15.84
N PHE A 126 25.22 14.36 -14.79
CA PHE A 126 23.94 13.65 -14.88
C PHE A 126 23.17 13.70 -13.56
N LYS A 127 21.90 14.12 -13.61
CA LYS A 127 21.06 14.23 -12.41
C LYS A 127 20.35 12.92 -12.08
N VAL A 128 20.55 12.41 -10.86
CA VAL A 128 19.61 11.46 -10.26
C VAL A 128 18.38 12.26 -9.83
N LEU A 129 17.20 11.90 -10.33
CA LEU A 129 15.94 12.50 -9.94
C LEU A 129 15.31 11.63 -8.85
N VAL A 130 15.01 12.24 -7.71
CA VAL A 130 14.21 11.62 -6.65
C VAL A 130 12.78 12.15 -6.79
N PRO A 131 11.73 11.31 -6.67
CA PRO A 131 10.36 11.79 -6.63
C PRO A 131 10.10 12.70 -5.43
N GLY A 132 9.05 13.53 -5.52
CA GLY A 132 8.46 14.15 -4.32
C GLY A 132 7.90 13.09 -3.37
N PRO A 133 7.61 13.46 -2.11
CA PRO A 133 7.10 12.53 -1.11
C PRO A 133 5.76 11.93 -1.58
N THR A 134 5.54 10.63 -1.35
CA THR A 134 4.25 9.98 -1.62
C THR A 134 3.56 9.68 -0.30
N ILE A 135 2.26 9.95 -0.19
CA ILE A 135 1.46 9.73 1.02
C ILE A 135 0.37 8.70 0.71
N ASN A 136 0.37 7.57 1.42
CA ASN A 136 -0.48 6.42 1.14
C ASN A 136 -1.68 6.36 2.09
N ASN A 137 -1.42 6.35 3.41
CA ASN A 137 -2.42 6.29 4.47
C ASN A 137 -1.83 6.80 5.80
N MET A 138 -2.70 7.04 6.79
CA MET A 138 -2.35 7.34 8.17
C MET A 138 -2.81 6.18 9.09
N THR A 139 -2.28 6.07 10.30
CA THR A 139 -2.73 5.05 11.28
C THR A 139 -4.18 5.29 11.69
N ASN A 140 -4.52 6.50 12.09
CA ASN A 140 -5.87 6.93 12.44
C ASN A 140 -6.04 8.37 11.95
N GLU A 141 -6.90 8.59 10.96
CA GLU A 141 -7.19 9.91 10.39
C GLU A 141 -7.96 10.82 11.36
N TRP A 142 -8.64 10.21 12.35
CA TRP A 142 -9.37 10.85 13.44
C TRP A 142 -8.63 10.77 14.79
N ALA A 143 -7.29 10.65 14.75
CA ALA A 143 -6.45 10.60 15.94
C ALA A 143 -6.64 11.85 16.83
N GLN A 144 -6.88 11.64 18.12
CA GLN A 144 -7.21 12.71 19.06
C GLN A 144 -5.97 13.47 19.53
N ALA A 145 -6.15 14.68 20.06
CA ALA A 145 -5.03 15.50 20.57
C ALA A 145 -4.26 14.75 21.67
N GLY A 146 -2.92 14.74 21.56
CA GLY A 146 -2.02 13.97 22.41
C GLY A 146 -1.84 12.50 22.01
N GLU A 147 -2.62 11.96 21.06
CA GLU A 147 -2.32 10.66 20.47
C GLU A 147 -1.13 10.72 19.51
N GLN A 148 -0.43 9.60 19.36
CA GLN A 148 0.60 9.42 18.34
C GLN A 148 0.00 8.75 17.11
N ALA A 149 0.23 9.35 15.93
CA ALA A 149 -0.14 8.81 14.63
C ALA A 149 1.09 8.66 13.72
N THR A 150 1.02 7.72 12.79
CA THR A 150 2.05 7.49 11.77
C THR A 150 1.44 7.61 10.38
N ILE A 151 2.08 8.37 9.50
CA ILE A 151 1.80 8.46 8.08
C ILE A 151 2.74 7.51 7.33
N TYR A 152 2.16 6.67 6.47
CA TYR A 152 2.86 5.73 5.61
C TYR A 152 3.00 6.30 4.20
N GLY A 153 4.14 6.09 3.58
CA GLY A 153 4.48 6.73 2.31
C GLY A 153 5.82 6.27 1.73
N ASN A 154 6.49 7.18 1.02
CA ASN A 154 7.84 7.00 0.51
C ASN A 154 8.46 8.39 0.17
N TYR A 155 9.78 8.42 -0.02
CA TYR A 155 10.58 9.61 -0.32
C TYR A 155 10.46 10.74 0.72
N PHE A 156 10.23 10.37 1.98
CA PHE A 156 10.36 11.27 3.13
C PHE A 156 11.85 11.50 3.39
N VAL A 157 12.36 12.65 2.93
CA VAL A 157 13.78 13.01 3.02
C VAL A 157 13.93 14.37 3.69
N ASP A 158 14.83 14.43 4.67
CA ASP A 158 15.27 15.66 5.31
C ASP A 158 16.55 16.20 4.65
N ASP A 159 16.67 17.52 4.52
CA ASP A 159 17.87 18.21 4.05
C ASP A 159 18.14 19.43 4.96
N PRO A 160 19.39 19.69 5.41
CA PRO A 160 19.69 20.80 6.31
C PRO A 160 19.31 22.20 5.82
N ASN A 161 19.10 22.38 4.50
CA ASN A 161 18.70 23.64 3.87
C ASN A 161 17.20 23.67 3.52
N THR A 162 16.60 22.50 3.24
CA THR A 162 15.15 22.33 2.99
C THR A 162 14.59 21.19 3.84
N PRO A 163 14.38 21.41 5.16
CA PRO A 163 14.02 20.33 6.07
C PRO A 163 12.68 19.69 5.77
N LEU A 164 12.58 18.39 6.08
CA LEU A 164 11.32 17.64 6.02
C LEU A 164 10.28 18.31 6.92
N SER A 165 9.07 18.49 6.40
CA SER A 165 8.00 19.15 7.15
C SER A 165 6.62 18.56 6.86
N LEU A 166 5.85 18.44 7.93
CA LEU A 166 4.45 18.05 7.95
C LEU A 166 3.58 19.27 8.26
N SER A 167 2.45 19.42 7.57
CA SER A 167 1.39 20.33 7.96
C SER A 167 0.01 19.70 7.81
N ILE A 168 -0.92 20.12 8.66
CA ILE A 168 -2.32 19.67 8.66
C ILE A 168 -3.18 20.92 8.61
N ASN A 169 -4.00 21.04 7.55
CA ASN A 169 -4.73 22.25 7.18
C ASN A 169 -3.88 23.55 7.22
N GLY A 170 -2.62 23.46 6.79
CA GLY A 170 -1.65 24.57 6.79
C GLY A 170 -1.00 24.88 8.14
N THR A 171 -1.46 24.30 9.24
CA THR A 171 -0.77 24.35 10.54
C THR A 171 0.44 23.42 10.49
N LYS A 172 1.65 23.94 10.71
CA LYS A 172 2.86 23.10 10.79
C LYS A 172 2.80 22.21 12.03
N VAL A 173 3.01 20.92 11.85
CA VAL A 173 3.03 19.91 12.92
C VAL A 173 4.49 19.48 13.17
N GLY A 174 4.77 19.04 14.40
CA GLY A 174 6.06 18.41 14.73
C GLY A 174 6.22 17.06 14.03
N ILE A 175 7.46 16.60 13.88
CA ILE A 175 7.78 15.21 13.51
C ILE A 175 8.61 14.67 14.66
N ASP A 176 8.15 13.58 15.27
CA ASP A 176 8.80 12.96 16.43
C ASP A 176 9.85 11.94 15.97
N GLU A 177 9.54 11.17 14.93
CA GLU A 177 10.40 10.18 14.29
C GLU A 177 10.05 10.06 12.80
N PHE A 178 11.02 9.78 11.93
CA PHE A 178 10.76 9.44 10.54
C PHE A 178 11.83 8.50 9.95
N ASP A 179 11.42 7.75 8.93
CA ASP A 179 12.31 7.11 7.96
C ASP A 179 11.84 7.46 6.54
N ILE A 180 12.46 6.87 5.50
CA ILE A 180 12.13 7.10 4.08
C ILE A 180 10.63 6.90 3.74
N SER A 181 9.91 6.11 4.53
CA SER A 181 8.56 5.58 4.31
C SER A 181 7.57 5.81 5.46
N HIS A 182 8.04 6.27 6.62
CA HIS A 182 7.22 6.55 7.79
C HIS A 182 7.49 7.95 8.35
N ILE A 183 6.43 8.68 8.73
CA ILE A 183 6.52 9.89 9.56
C ILE A 183 5.59 9.69 10.75
N THR A 184 6.14 9.71 11.96
CA THR A 184 5.42 9.59 13.23
C THR A 184 5.38 10.94 13.94
N PHE A 185 4.20 11.31 14.45
CA PHE A 185 3.99 12.56 15.16
C PHE A 185 2.91 12.43 16.24
N THR A 186 3.03 13.24 17.27
CA THR A 186 1.99 13.47 18.28
C THR A 186 1.04 14.56 17.78
N VAL A 187 -0.27 14.28 17.77
CA VAL A 187 -1.31 15.22 17.32
C VAL A 187 -1.39 16.41 18.28
N PRO A 188 -1.13 17.66 17.83
CA PRO A 188 -1.19 18.83 18.71
C PRO A 188 -2.63 19.30 18.95
N ASP A 189 -2.85 19.93 20.11
CA ASP A 189 -4.12 20.58 20.47
C ASP A 189 -4.59 21.60 19.41
N GLY A 190 -5.89 21.64 19.16
CA GLY A 190 -6.52 22.68 18.34
C GLY A 190 -6.29 22.54 16.83
N LEU A 191 -5.85 21.37 16.33
CA LEU A 191 -6.05 21.03 14.93
C LEU A 191 -7.55 20.96 14.60
N ILE A 192 -7.86 21.19 13.34
CA ILE A 192 -9.20 21.11 12.73
C ILE A 192 -9.11 20.25 11.47
N GLU A 193 -10.26 19.78 10.97
CA GLU A 193 -10.31 19.03 9.71
C GLU A 193 -9.52 19.74 8.60
N GLY A 194 -8.78 18.99 7.81
CA GLY A 194 -8.27 19.47 6.53
C GLY A 194 -7.14 18.64 5.93
N PRO A 195 -6.59 19.10 4.79
CA PRO A 195 -5.62 18.34 4.02
C PRO A 195 -4.29 18.21 4.79
N ILE A 196 -3.72 17.01 4.74
CA ILE A 196 -2.37 16.73 5.22
C ILE A 196 -1.38 16.96 4.07
N GLU A 197 -0.31 17.70 4.30
CA GLU A 197 0.74 18.00 3.31
C GLU A 197 2.13 17.72 3.89
N ILE A 198 2.95 16.97 3.15
CA ILE A 198 4.35 16.72 3.47
C ILE A 198 5.23 17.37 2.40
N THR A 199 6.25 18.10 2.83
CA THR A 199 7.24 18.76 1.98
C THR A 199 8.65 18.29 2.31
N SER A 200 9.40 17.89 1.29
CA SER A 200 10.84 17.60 1.34
C SER A 200 11.61 18.46 0.32
N VAL A 201 12.93 18.33 0.29
CA VAL A 201 13.80 18.93 -0.73
C VAL A 201 13.43 18.56 -2.19
N TYR A 202 12.64 17.50 -2.38
CA TYR A 202 12.17 17.03 -3.69
C TYR A 202 10.73 17.47 -4.05
N GLY A 203 10.03 18.18 -3.16
CA GLY A 203 8.73 18.79 -3.43
C GLY A 203 7.70 18.61 -2.31
N SER A 204 6.49 19.13 -2.57
CA SER A 204 5.34 19.08 -1.67
C SER A 204 4.25 18.18 -2.24
N THR A 205 3.67 17.33 -1.40
CA THR A 205 2.55 16.44 -1.77
C THR A 205 1.45 16.49 -0.71
N LYS A 206 0.21 16.58 -1.16
CA LYS A 206 -0.99 16.45 -0.31
C LYS A 206 -1.49 15.01 -0.29
N ALA A 207 -1.95 14.57 0.88
CA ALA A 207 -2.68 13.33 1.04
C ALA A 207 -4.02 13.40 0.26
N LYS A 208 -4.54 12.23 -0.14
CA LYS A 208 -5.90 12.12 -0.69
C LYS A 208 -7.00 12.19 0.39
N PHE A 209 -6.61 11.89 1.63
CA PHE A 209 -7.42 11.94 2.84
C PHE A 209 -7.14 13.23 3.64
N ASN A 210 -8.12 13.67 4.42
CA ASN A 210 -7.95 14.73 5.40
C ASN A 210 -7.56 14.13 6.78
N TYR A 211 -7.07 14.98 7.68
CA TYR A 211 -7.23 14.78 9.12
C TYR A 211 -8.69 15.09 9.50
N CYS A 212 -9.30 14.31 10.39
CA CYS A 212 -10.73 14.33 10.75
C CYS A 212 -11.65 14.47 9.53
N ASP A 213 -11.52 13.54 8.59
CA ASP A 213 -12.14 13.61 7.25
C ASP A 213 -13.67 13.41 7.32
N THR A 214 -14.45 14.50 7.23
CA THR A 214 -15.93 14.47 7.24
C THR A 214 -16.54 14.33 5.84
N ARG A 215 -15.71 14.33 4.79
CA ARG A 215 -16.17 14.23 3.40
C ARG A 215 -16.88 12.89 3.19
N GLY A 216 -18.06 12.94 2.57
CA GLY A 216 -18.83 11.74 2.25
C GLY A 216 -19.18 10.86 3.46
N MET A 217 -19.32 11.47 4.65
CA MET A 217 -19.69 10.77 5.87
C MET A 217 -21.10 10.15 5.77
N MET A 218 -21.25 8.95 6.34
CA MET A 218 -22.51 8.21 6.39
C MET A 218 -22.91 7.82 7.81
N PHE A 219 -21.97 7.42 8.68
CA PHE A 219 -22.25 7.04 10.08
C PHE A 219 -21.07 7.42 11.00
N ASN A 220 -21.28 8.38 11.90
CA ASN A 220 -20.24 8.99 12.76
C ASN A 220 -20.68 9.29 14.21
N ASP A 221 -21.98 9.24 14.47
CA ASP A 221 -22.58 9.32 15.81
C ASP A 221 -23.64 8.22 16.01
N TRP A 222 -23.92 7.46 14.94
CA TRP A 222 -24.95 6.42 14.86
C TRP A 222 -26.33 6.91 15.35
N GLY A 223 -26.64 8.18 15.08
CA GLY A 223 -27.95 8.80 15.30
C GLY A 223 -28.20 9.36 16.71
N THR A 224 -27.19 9.43 17.58
CA THR A 224 -27.33 9.95 18.95
C THR A 224 -27.21 11.47 19.06
N GLY A 225 -26.54 12.12 18.10
CA GLY A 225 -26.21 13.54 18.10
C GLY A 225 -25.02 13.94 18.99
N ASP A 226 -24.13 13.02 19.36
CA ASP A 226 -23.02 13.28 20.30
C ASP A 226 -21.61 13.41 19.68
N GLY A 227 -21.40 13.04 18.41
CA GLY A 227 -20.15 13.24 17.64
C GLY A 227 -20.11 14.53 16.80
N VAL A 228 -19.00 14.79 16.10
CA VAL A 228 -18.80 15.96 15.22
C VAL A 228 -19.50 15.79 13.88
N ALA A 229 -20.27 16.82 13.48
CA ALA A 229 -21.04 16.86 12.23
C ALA A 229 -21.95 15.63 12.03
N PRO A 230 -22.85 15.32 13.00
CA PRO A 230 -23.62 14.08 13.01
C PRO A 230 -24.53 13.97 11.78
N THR A 231 -24.48 12.82 11.12
CA THR A 231 -25.36 12.48 9.98
C THR A 231 -26.78 12.14 10.43
N GLY A 232 -26.94 11.66 11.67
CA GLY A 232 -28.20 11.16 12.21
C GLY A 232 -28.57 9.74 11.75
N LEU A 233 -27.78 9.10 10.87
CA LEU A 233 -28.06 7.74 10.42
C LEU A 233 -27.71 6.72 11.51
N THR A 234 -28.48 5.64 11.59
CA THR A 234 -28.35 4.61 12.65
C THR A 234 -28.75 3.24 12.11
N ASN A 235 -28.98 2.26 12.99
CA ASN A 235 -29.59 0.97 12.66
C ASN A 235 -30.90 1.15 11.85
N HIS A 236 -30.98 0.57 10.66
CA HIS A 236 -32.15 0.68 9.79
C HIS A 236 -32.41 -0.63 9.01
N GLY A 237 -32.56 -1.73 9.76
CA GLY A 237 -32.80 -3.07 9.24
C GLY A 237 -33.58 -3.96 10.23
N TRP A 238 -33.40 -5.28 10.15
CA TRP A 238 -34.03 -6.23 11.08
C TRP A 238 -33.25 -6.40 12.38
N HIS A 239 -31.93 -6.26 12.32
CA HIS A 239 -31.03 -6.56 13.43
C HIS A 239 -30.36 -5.27 13.95
N PRO A 240 -30.95 -4.59 14.94
CA PRO A 240 -30.34 -3.40 15.53
C PRO A 240 -29.11 -3.81 16.35
N MET A 241 -27.94 -3.36 15.90
CA MET A 241 -26.66 -3.54 16.60
C MET A 241 -26.55 -2.60 17.79
N LYS A 242 -25.70 -2.98 18.75
CA LYS A 242 -25.38 -2.15 19.92
C LYS A 242 -24.70 -0.85 19.45
N ILE A 243 -25.26 0.30 19.85
CA ILE A 243 -24.60 1.61 19.76
C ILE A 243 -24.14 1.98 21.18
N VAL A 244 -22.90 2.44 21.32
CA VAL A 244 -22.23 2.61 22.62
C VAL A 244 -21.45 3.93 22.66
N ASN A 245 -21.52 4.65 23.78
CA ASN A 245 -20.59 5.74 24.12
C ASN A 245 -20.03 5.43 25.52
N ASP A 246 -18.74 5.14 25.59
CA ASP A 246 -17.99 4.78 26.80
C ASP A 246 -16.52 5.25 26.71
N GLU A 247 -15.65 4.79 27.61
CA GLU A 247 -14.22 5.16 27.61
C GLU A 247 -13.41 4.68 26.39
N TYR A 248 -14.02 3.94 25.46
CA TYR A 248 -13.40 3.48 24.22
C TYR A 248 -13.86 4.25 22.97
N SER A 249 -14.72 5.26 23.14
CA SER A 249 -15.22 6.14 22.08
C SER A 249 -14.11 6.86 21.31
N LEU A 250 -14.34 7.15 20.03
CA LEU A 250 -13.44 7.95 19.19
C LEU A 250 -13.89 9.40 19.15
N ASP A 251 -15.11 9.63 18.65
CA ASP A 251 -15.80 10.93 18.64
C ASP A 251 -17.31 10.69 18.78
N GLY A 252 -17.82 10.76 20.01
CA GLY A 252 -19.20 10.37 20.30
C GLY A 252 -19.43 8.85 20.32
N SER A 253 -20.66 8.44 20.00
CA SER A 253 -21.11 7.05 19.99
C SER A 253 -20.53 6.25 18.83
N TYR A 254 -20.29 4.94 19.02
CA TYR A 254 -19.79 4.01 18.00
C TYR A 254 -20.68 2.76 17.83
N LEU A 255 -20.57 2.10 16.67
CA LEU A 255 -21.17 0.79 16.40
C LEU A 255 -20.34 -0.32 17.04
N PHE A 256 -20.99 -1.18 17.82
CA PHE A 256 -20.38 -2.36 18.42
C PHE A 256 -20.87 -3.64 17.72
N LEU A 257 -19.94 -4.41 17.17
CA LEU A 257 -20.14 -5.76 16.65
C LEU A 257 -19.33 -6.80 17.47
N GLY A 258 -19.82 -8.04 17.52
CA GLY A 258 -19.17 -9.15 18.23
C GLY A 258 -19.81 -9.42 19.61
N ASP A 259 -18.99 -9.69 20.63
CA ASP A 259 -19.45 -10.18 21.95
C ASP A 259 -20.26 -11.49 21.80
N CYS A 260 -19.79 -12.36 20.90
CA CYS A 260 -20.31 -13.67 20.59
C CYS A 260 -19.21 -14.56 19.96
N ASP A 261 -19.37 -15.89 20.05
CA ASP A 261 -18.44 -16.83 19.41
C ASP A 261 -18.68 -16.89 17.88
N LEU A 262 -17.61 -16.72 17.09
CA LEU A 262 -17.61 -16.82 15.63
C LEU A 262 -16.78 -18.02 15.17
N GLU A 263 -17.41 -18.91 14.39
CA GLU A 263 -16.81 -20.11 13.82
C GLU A 263 -17.27 -20.40 12.38
N ASP A 264 -16.59 -21.32 11.70
CA ASP A 264 -16.78 -21.62 10.28
C ASP A 264 -18.23 -22.02 9.96
N GLY A 265 -18.93 -21.17 9.22
CA GLY A 265 -20.29 -21.42 8.74
C GLY A 265 -21.42 -20.95 9.67
N SER A 266 -21.10 -20.44 10.87
CA SER A 266 -22.11 -19.85 11.76
C SER A 266 -22.74 -18.59 11.15
N TRP A 267 -24.08 -18.51 11.25
CA TRP A 267 -24.90 -17.39 10.77
C TRP A 267 -25.46 -16.66 11.99
N MET A 268 -25.01 -15.42 12.24
CA MET A 268 -25.13 -14.73 13.54
C MET A 268 -25.58 -13.27 13.38
N ASP A 269 -26.76 -13.04 12.81
CA ASP A 269 -27.24 -11.70 12.46
C ASP A 269 -27.23 -10.72 13.65
N GLY A 270 -27.82 -11.12 14.80
CA GLY A 270 -28.08 -10.27 15.96
C GLY A 270 -26.86 -9.74 16.75
N ASN A 271 -25.64 -10.08 16.35
CA ASN A 271 -24.39 -9.59 16.97
C ASN A 271 -23.38 -9.02 15.97
N VAL A 272 -23.47 -9.37 14.68
CA VAL A 272 -22.44 -9.01 13.67
C VAL A 272 -23.00 -8.61 12.30
N SER A 273 -24.31 -8.40 12.14
CA SER A 273 -24.93 -7.83 10.93
C SER A 273 -25.44 -6.41 11.19
N PHE A 274 -24.64 -5.39 10.85
CA PHE A 274 -25.16 -4.02 10.77
C PHE A 274 -25.90 -3.82 9.44
N GLU A 275 -27.12 -3.30 9.53
CA GLU A 275 -28.06 -3.18 8.41
C GLU A 275 -28.58 -1.74 8.30
N TYR A 276 -28.29 -1.07 7.19
CA TYR A 276 -28.93 0.17 6.76
C TYR A 276 -29.61 -0.02 5.41
N TRP A 277 -30.93 -0.20 5.43
CA TRP A 277 -31.77 -0.29 4.24
C TRP A 277 -32.61 1.00 4.14
N PRO A 278 -32.49 1.79 3.07
CA PRO A 278 -33.11 3.11 3.00
C PRO A 278 -34.63 3.01 2.83
N GLY A 279 -35.30 4.14 3.03
CA GLY A 279 -36.76 4.26 2.91
C GLY A 279 -37.53 3.77 4.14
N ASP A 280 -38.76 4.25 4.31
CA ASP A 280 -39.67 3.88 5.41
C ASP A 280 -41.01 3.34 4.87
N TRP A 281 -41.83 2.75 5.74
CA TRP A 281 -43.10 2.08 5.43
C TRP A 281 -44.17 3.00 4.82
N ASP A 282 -44.00 4.32 4.88
CA ASP A 282 -44.82 5.30 4.18
C ASP A 282 -44.35 5.61 2.74
N GLY A 283 -43.19 5.07 2.33
CA GLY A 283 -42.55 5.26 1.04
C GLY A 283 -41.64 6.48 0.95
N THR A 284 -41.37 7.19 2.05
CA THR A 284 -40.43 8.33 2.08
C THR A 284 -38.98 7.87 2.19
N PHE A 285 -38.08 8.71 1.67
CA PHE A 285 -36.61 8.53 1.70
C PHE A 285 -35.98 9.85 2.15
N THR A 286 -36.18 10.22 3.42
CA THR A 286 -35.81 11.55 3.94
C THR A 286 -35.30 11.49 5.37
N GLY A 287 -34.37 12.38 5.73
CA GLY A 287 -33.75 12.39 7.06
C GLY A 287 -32.98 11.10 7.29
N VAL A 288 -33.26 10.41 8.41
CA VAL A 288 -32.60 9.13 8.75
C VAL A 288 -32.97 7.98 7.80
N ASN A 289 -33.99 8.18 6.95
CA ASN A 289 -34.50 7.20 5.97
C ASN A 289 -33.93 7.42 4.54
N SER A 290 -33.02 8.38 4.35
CA SER A 290 -32.51 8.79 3.01
C SER A 290 -31.66 7.70 2.34
N ARG A 291 -31.44 7.77 1.02
CA ARG A 291 -30.43 6.90 0.40
C ARG A 291 -29.03 7.41 0.75
N LEU A 292 -28.07 6.50 0.88
CA LEU A 292 -26.67 6.89 0.98
C LEU A 292 -26.19 7.71 -0.24
N SER A 293 -26.75 7.45 -1.42
CA SER A 293 -26.55 8.23 -2.64
C SER A 293 -27.26 9.59 -2.68
N ASP A 294 -28.23 9.85 -1.79
CA ASP A 294 -28.82 11.19 -1.59
C ASP A 294 -27.92 12.07 -0.70
N ILE A 295 -26.98 11.46 0.04
CA ILE A 295 -26.05 12.10 0.99
C ILE A 295 -24.63 12.19 0.42
N VAL A 296 -24.16 11.14 -0.27
CA VAL A 296 -22.79 10.99 -0.77
C VAL A 296 -22.79 10.81 -2.29
N ASN A 297 -21.97 11.60 -2.99
CA ASN A 297 -21.88 11.56 -4.44
C ASN A 297 -21.01 10.38 -4.94
N PHE A 298 -21.64 9.25 -5.26
CA PHE A 298 -20.98 8.06 -5.83
C PHE A 298 -20.71 8.13 -7.36
N ALA A 299 -20.80 9.29 -8.01
CA ALA A 299 -20.65 9.39 -9.47
C ALA A 299 -19.29 8.90 -10.03
N ASP A 300 -18.23 8.90 -9.20
CA ASP A 300 -16.91 8.36 -9.54
C ASP A 300 -16.50 7.20 -8.61
N PHE A 301 -17.46 6.34 -8.23
CA PHE A 301 -17.25 5.25 -7.27
C PHE A 301 -16.05 4.33 -7.61
N ALA A 302 -15.67 4.20 -8.89
CA ALA A 302 -14.50 3.42 -9.30
C ALA A 302 -13.18 3.94 -8.69
N ASN A 303 -13.09 5.25 -8.44
CA ASN A 303 -11.95 5.94 -7.83
C ASN A 303 -12.23 6.35 -6.36
N MET A 304 -13.23 5.76 -5.71
CA MET A 304 -13.55 6.00 -4.30
C MET A 304 -13.16 4.81 -3.41
N ALA A 305 -13.11 5.02 -2.11
CA ALA A 305 -12.98 4.00 -1.08
C ALA A 305 -14.07 4.15 -0.02
N LEU A 306 -14.60 3.03 0.46
CA LEU A 306 -15.26 2.94 1.76
C LEU A 306 -14.17 3.03 2.83
N LYS A 307 -14.35 3.91 3.81
CA LYS A 307 -13.43 4.10 4.93
C LYS A 307 -14.21 4.15 6.24
N PHE A 308 -13.57 3.72 7.31
CA PHE A 308 -14.10 3.77 8.67
C PHE A 308 -12.95 3.59 9.64
N GLU A 309 -13.09 4.11 10.85
CA GLU A 309 -12.18 3.79 11.94
C GLU A 309 -12.67 2.51 12.64
N VAL A 310 -11.72 1.68 13.08
CA VAL A 310 -12.01 0.41 13.78
C VAL A 310 -11.14 0.28 15.02
N ASN A 311 -11.69 -0.32 16.08
CA ASN A 311 -10.97 -0.63 17.31
C ASN A 311 -11.28 -2.08 17.75
N ILE A 312 -10.24 -2.89 17.88
CA ILE A 312 -10.28 -4.30 18.28
C ILE A 312 -9.25 -4.49 19.41
N PRO A 313 -9.67 -4.77 20.65
CA PRO A 313 -8.74 -4.94 21.76
C PRO A 313 -8.04 -6.31 21.69
N SER A 314 -6.76 -6.36 22.06
CA SER A 314 -5.95 -7.59 22.05
C SER A 314 -6.43 -8.66 23.05
N SER A 315 -7.41 -8.36 23.91
CA SER A 315 -8.13 -9.33 24.74
C SER A 315 -9.14 -10.17 23.95
N ASN A 316 -9.65 -9.63 22.83
CA ASN A 316 -10.70 -10.19 22.00
C ASN A 316 -10.30 -10.07 20.52
N PRO A 317 -9.17 -10.67 20.11
CA PRO A 317 -8.68 -10.59 18.74
C PRO A 317 -9.62 -11.33 17.78
N TRP A 318 -9.62 -10.88 16.53
CA TRP A 318 -10.41 -11.45 15.46
C TRP A 318 -9.57 -12.47 14.67
N THR A 319 -10.04 -13.72 14.57
CA THR A 319 -9.28 -14.83 13.96
C THR A 319 -10.09 -15.69 12.98
N ASN A 320 -11.32 -15.31 12.62
CA ASN A 320 -12.16 -16.07 11.69
C ASN A 320 -13.27 -15.23 11.02
N LEU A 321 -13.76 -15.70 9.87
CA LEU A 321 -14.75 -15.06 9.00
C LEU A 321 -14.28 -13.70 8.44
N SER A 322 -14.96 -13.21 7.41
CA SER A 322 -14.69 -11.93 6.76
C SER A 322 -15.80 -10.94 7.04
N MET A 323 -15.45 -9.67 7.27
CA MET A 323 -16.45 -8.60 7.26
C MET A 323 -16.82 -8.31 5.81
N GLN A 324 -18.04 -8.69 5.44
CA GLN A 324 -18.62 -8.41 4.14
C GLN A 324 -19.13 -6.98 4.12
N CYS A 325 -18.56 -6.14 3.26
CA CYS A 325 -19.01 -4.76 3.05
C CYS A 325 -19.86 -4.72 1.79
N ILE A 326 -21.19 -4.64 1.95
CA ILE A 326 -22.18 -4.86 0.88
C ILE A 326 -22.99 -3.56 0.69
N PHE A 327 -22.72 -2.82 -0.38
CA PHE A 327 -23.59 -1.71 -0.82
C PHE A 327 -24.81 -2.29 -1.57
N SER A 328 -26.02 -1.78 -1.29
CA SER A 328 -27.27 -2.23 -1.91
C SER A 328 -28.01 -1.09 -2.61
N GLY A 329 -28.70 -1.41 -3.71
CA GLY A 329 -29.69 -0.52 -4.32
C GLY A 329 -31.12 -0.81 -3.85
N ASP A 330 -32.06 0.09 -4.15
CA ASP A 330 -33.48 -0.07 -3.82
C ASP A 330 -34.09 -1.36 -4.44
N ALA A 331 -33.54 -1.80 -5.58
CA ALA A 331 -33.91 -3.04 -6.26
C ALA A 331 -33.41 -4.32 -5.55
N GLN A 332 -32.51 -4.20 -4.58
CA GLN A 332 -32.05 -5.29 -3.71
C GLN A 332 -32.76 -5.24 -2.35
N VAL A 333 -32.75 -4.10 -1.68
CA VAL A 333 -33.41 -3.91 -0.38
C VAL A 333 -33.68 -2.43 -0.07
N THR A 334 -34.83 -2.20 0.56
CA THR A 334 -35.27 -0.98 1.27
C THR A 334 -35.97 -1.46 2.54
N LEU A 335 -36.25 -0.62 3.54
CA LEU A 335 -36.99 -1.10 4.73
C LEU A 335 -38.37 -1.71 4.35
N PRO A 336 -39.16 -1.14 3.42
CA PRO A 336 -40.39 -1.77 2.91
C PRO A 336 -40.21 -3.08 2.14
N THR A 337 -39.01 -3.35 1.60
CA THR A 337 -38.67 -4.58 0.85
C THR A 337 -37.63 -5.45 1.58
N ALA A 338 -37.56 -5.30 2.91
CA ALA A 338 -36.58 -5.94 3.78
C ALA A 338 -36.39 -7.43 3.51
N ASN A 339 -35.14 -7.83 3.25
CA ASN A 339 -34.74 -9.22 3.04
C ASN A 339 -33.23 -9.40 3.28
N ASN A 340 -32.84 -10.60 3.72
CA ASN A 340 -31.44 -11.04 3.84
C ASN A 340 -31.03 -12.00 2.69
N THR A 341 -31.78 -12.01 1.59
CA THR A 341 -31.57 -12.94 0.46
C THR A 341 -30.79 -12.32 -0.69
N PHE A 342 -30.86 -10.99 -0.91
CA PHE A 342 -30.17 -10.32 -2.01
C PHE A 342 -28.64 -10.52 -2.01
N PHE A 343 -28.04 -10.79 -0.85
CA PHE A 343 -26.61 -11.03 -0.70
C PHE A 343 -26.23 -12.51 -0.47
N ASN A 344 -27.20 -13.42 -0.35
CA ASN A 344 -26.98 -14.81 0.09
C ASN A 344 -27.13 -15.80 -1.08
N GLY A 345 -26.05 -16.52 -1.42
CA GLY A 345 -26.03 -17.46 -2.55
C GLY A 345 -26.12 -16.80 -3.94
N THR A 346 -26.13 -15.47 -4.00
CA THR A 346 -26.26 -14.65 -5.20
C THR A 346 -24.91 -14.30 -5.85
N ASP A 347 -24.94 -13.90 -7.12
CA ASP A 347 -23.81 -13.29 -7.84
C ASP A 347 -23.57 -11.80 -7.48
N TYR A 348 -24.03 -11.36 -6.30
CA TYR A 348 -24.05 -9.95 -5.93
C TYR A 348 -22.70 -9.48 -5.35
N PRO A 349 -22.07 -8.41 -5.89
CA PRO A 349 -20.71 -8.02 -5.52
C PRO A 349 -20.63 -7.44 -4.11
N ARG A 350 -19.58 -7.82 -3.37
CA ARG A 350 -19.16 -7.15 -2.13
C ARG A 350 -17.64 -7.13 -1.98
N ALA A 351 -17.14 -6.32 -1.05
CA ALA A 351 -15.77 -6.46 -0.56
C ALA A 351 -15.72 -7.37 0.67
N LEU A 352 -14.58 -8.03 0.87
CA LEU A 352 -14.31 -8.92 2.00
C LEU A 352 -13.10 -8.38 2.75
N TRP A 353 -13.31 -7.77 3.91
CA TRP A 353 -12.22 -7.37 4.79
C TRP A 353 -11.88 -8.55 5.71
N THR A 354 -10.67 -9.09 5.55
CA THR A 354 -10.21 -10.31 6.24
C THR A 354 -8.78 -10.10 6.80
N PRO A 355 -8.57 -9.15 7.73
CA PRO A 355 -7.25 -8.67 8.11
C PRO A 355 -6.38 -9.74 8.79
N TRP A 356 -7.00 -10.68 9.51
CA TRP A 356 -6.33 -11.80 10.18
C TRP A 356 -5.78 -12.87 9.23
N SER A 357 -6.21 -12.89 7.95
CA SER A 357 -5.91 -14.00 7.02
C SER A 357 -4.43 -14.22 6.71
N LYS A 358 -3.57 -13.22 6.93
CA LYS A 358 -2.10 -13.31 6.74
C LYS A 358 -1.33 -13.75 7.98
N THR A 359 -1.91 -13.56 9.17
CA THR A 359 -1.24 -13.67 10.48
C THR A 359 -1.88 -14.73 11.39
N GLY A 360 -3.07 -15.22 11.05
CA GLY A 360 -3.91 -16.07 11.89
C GLY A 360 -4.69 -15.30 12.97
N SER A 361 -4.36 -14.04 13.22
CA SER A 361 -5.00 -13.19 14.24
C SER A 361 -4.84 -11.71 13.90
N TYR A 362 -5.84 -10.91 14.22
CA TYR A 362 -5.81 -9.45 14.08
C TYR A 362 -6.49 -8.74 15.25
N ASP A 363 -5.80 -7.74 15.76
CA ASP A 363 -6.30 -6.74 16.70
C ASP A 363 -5.58 -5.41 16.45
N THR A 364 -6.04 -4.32 17.08
CA THR A 364 -5.52 -2.97 16.89
C THR A 364 -4.75 -2.44 18.11
N GLY A 365 -4.36 -3.33 19.03
CA GLY A 365 -3.83 -2.93 20.34
C GLY A 365 -4.85 -2.23 21.23
N GLY A 366 -6.15 -2.30 20.90
CA GLY A 366 -7.21 -1.50 21.53
C GLY A 366 -7.19 0.00 21.18
N LYS A 367 -6.43 0.39 20.15
CA LYS A 367 -6.47 1.75 19.56
C LYS A 367 -7.42 1.81 18.37
N TRP A 368 -7.88 3.00 18.01
CA TRP A 368 -8.56 3.23 16.74
C TRP A 368 -7.58 3.25 15.57
N THR A 369 -7.98 2.72 14.42
CA THR A 369 -7.19 2.69 13.17
C THR A 369 -8.08 2.85 11.94
N THR A 370 -7.63 3.57 10.92
CA THR A 370 -8.41 3.82 9.70
C THR A 370 -8.33 2.64 8.73
N VAL A 371 -9.46 1.97 8.50
CA VAL A 371 -9.62 1.01 7.40
C VAL A 371 -9.93 1.75 6.12
N THR A 372 -9.33 1.32 5.01
CA THR A 372 -9.58 1.86 3.66
C THR A 372 -9.81 0.71 2.68
N ILE A 373 -10.99 0.66 2.07
CA ILE A 373 -11.41 -0.39 1.13
C ILE A 373 -11.83 0.28 -0.19
N PRO A 374 -10.94 0.32 -1.20
CA PRO A 374 -11.28 0.91 -2.50
C PRO A 374 -12.49 0.20 -3.12
N ILE A 375 -13.47 0.96 -3.61
CA ILE A 375 -14.76 0.40 -4.09
C ILE A 375 -14.53 -0.47 -5.35
N SER A 376 -13.46 -0.22 -6.12
CA SER A 376 -12.95 -1.11 -7.17
C SER A 376 -12.50 -2.52 -6.71
N THR A 377 -12.51 -2.80 -5.40
CA THR A 377 -12.35 -4.15 -4.82
C THR A 377 -13.66 -4.86 -4.48
N PHE A 378 -14.82 -4.19 -4.59
CA PHE A 378 -16.14 -4.78 -4.36
C PHE A 378 -16.55 -5.59 -5.60
N LYS A 379 -15.96 -6.77 -5.74
CA LYS A 379 -16.08 -7.65 -6.91
C LYS A 379 -16.13 -9.14 -6.57
N TYR A 380 -16.34 -9.46 -5.29
CA TYR A 380 -16.35 -10.82 -4.78
C TYR A 380 -17.77 -11.23 -4.38
N LYS A 381 -18.01 -12.54 -4.33
CA LYS A 381 -19.14 -13.15 -3.62
C LYS A 381 -18.72 -13.45 -2.17
N ASN A 382 -19.62 -13.99 -1.35
CA ASN A 382 -19.33 -14.37 0.05
C ASN A 382 -18.16 -15.37 0.20
N ASP A 383 -17.95 -16.22 -0.80
CA ASP A 383 -16.89 -17.25 -0.86
C ASP A 383 -15.53 -16.74 -1.38
N GLY A 384 -15.38 -15.43 -1.64
CA GLY A 384 -14.15 -14.85 -2.18
C GLY A 384 -13.88 -15.10 -3.65
N THR A 385 -14.73 -15.86 -4.36
CA THR A 385 -14.66 -15.95 -5.82
C THR A 385 -15.29 -14.70 -6.45
N ALA A 386 -14.93 -14.40 -7.70
CA ALA A 386 -15.42 -13.20 -8.38
C ALA A 386 -16.95 -13.25 -8.59
N ALA A 387 -17.60 -12.09 -8.42
CA ALA A 387 -18.96 -11.85 -8.90
C ALA A 387 -18.92 -11.53 -10.41
N GLY A 388 -19.87 -12.08 -11.17
CA GLY A 388 -20.08 -11.77 -12.59
C GLY A 388 -20.79 -10.42 -12.80
N THR A 389 -21.54 -9.96 -11.81
CA THR A 389 -22.26 -8.68 -11.81
C THR A 389 -21.45 -7.59 -11.11
N PRO A 390 -21.08 -6.48 -11.79
CA PRO A 390 -20.37 -5.37 -11.16
C PRO A 390 -21.33 -4.44 -10.39
N LEU A 391 -20.79 -3.61 -9.49
CA LEU A 391 -21.53 -2.48 -8.92
C LEU A 391 -21.89 -1.46 -10.02
N THR A 392 -23.00 -0.76 -9.82
CA THR A 392 -23.50 0.33 -10.67
C THR A 392 -23.87 1.53 -9.79
N PRO A 393 -24.09 2.74 -10.33
CA PRO A 393 -24.49 3.90 -9.53
C PRO A 393 -25.76 3.67 -8.70
N ASP A 394 -26.68 2.83 -9.17
CA ASP A 394 -27.93 2.50 -8.47
C ASP A 394 -27.72 1.57 -7.26
N CYS A 395 -26.52 1.01 -7.07
CA CYS A 395 -26.18 0.07 -5.99
C CYS A 395 -25.78 0.73 -4.67
N PHE A 396 -25.80 2.06 -4.56
CA PHE A 396 -25.27 2.81 -3.40
C PHE A 396 -26.36 3.49 -2.57
N THR A 397 -27.51 2.84 -2.37
CA THR A 397 -28.64 3.43 -1.61
C THR A 397 -28.69 2.96 -0.16
N GLY A 398 -28.25 1.72 0.12
CA GLY A 398 -28.07 1.14 1.45
C GLY A 398 -26.71 0.48 1.65
N LEU A 399 -26.43 0.04 2.88
CA LEU A 399 -25.18 -0.62 3.28
C LEU A 399 -25.46 -1.72 4.32
N THR A 400 -24.82 -2.86 4.14
CA THR A 400 -24.73 -3.93 5.15
C THR A 400 -23.26 -4.23 5.45
N LEU A 401 -22.92 -4.30 6.74
CA LEU A 401 -21.62 -4.77 7.24
C LEU A 401 -21.86 -6.06 8.03
N PHE A 402 -21.55 -7.22 7.45
CA PHE A 402 -21.87 -8.52 8.04
C PHE A 402 -20.64 -9.41 8.18
N ILE A 403 -20.31 -9.85 9.40
CA ILE A 403 -19.20 -10.80 9.64
C ILE A 403 -19.72 -12.23 9.45
N TRP A 404 -19.64 -12.71 8.21
CA TRP A 404 -20.12 -14.03 7.80
C TRP A 404 -19.29 -14.59 6.65
N SER A 405 -19.11 -15.92 6.61
CA SER A 405 -18.34 -16.61 5.56
C SER A 405 -16.90 -16.07 5.40
N GLY A 406 -16.19 -16.42 4.32
CA GLY A 406 -14.86 -15.86 4.06
C GLY A 406 -14.02 -16.61 3.03
N VAL A 407 -12.85 -16.02 2.74
CA VAL A 407 -11.91 -16.50 1.71
C VAL A 407 -10.99 -17.65 2.16
N THR A 408 -10.96 -17.92 3.46
CA THR A 408 -10.16 -18.97 4.12
C THR A 408 -10.79 -19.30 5.47
N ASN A 409 -10.59 -20.53 5.94
CA ASN A 409 -10.96 -20.96 7.29
C ASN A 409 -10.09 -20.26 8.35
N GLY A 410 -10.66 -19.99 9.52
CA GLY A 410 -9.95 -19.43 10.67
C GLY A 410 -10.04 -20.33 11.91
N THR A 411 -9.92 -19.73 13.10
CA THR A 411 -10.12 -20.41 14.39
C THR A 411 -11.24 -19.76 15.18
N THR A 412 -12.06 -20.53 15.90
CA THR A 412 -13.16 -20.00 16.72
C THR A 412 -12.67 -18.89 17.66
N CYS A 413 -13.31 -17.72 17.60
CA CYS A 413 -12.93 -16.53 18.36
C CYS A 413 -14.14 -15.77 18.91
N HIS A 414 -13.90 -14.91 19.89
CA HIS A 414 -14.93 -14.09 20.54
C HIS A 414 -14.54 -12.61 20.42
N PRO A 415 -14.62 -12.02 19.22
CA PRO A 415 -14.08 -10.69 18.96
C PRO A 415 -14.95 -9.58 19.55
N ILE A 416 -14.31 -8.44 19.80
CA ILE A 416 -14.98 -7.15 20.05
C ILE A 416 -14.52 -6.21 18.94
N ILE A 417 -15.45 -5.72 18.13
CA ILE A 417 -15.15 -4.89 16.97
C ILE A 417 -15.99 -3.63 17.08
N ARG A 418 -15.33 -2.52 17.40
CA ARG A 418 -15.92 -1.18 17.39
C ARG A 418 -15.68 -0.56 16.02
N ILE A 419 -16.70 0.03 15.41
CA ILE A 419 -16.64 0.68 14.11
C ILE A 419 -17.20 2.08 14.24
N ASP A 420 -16.56 3.06 13.60
CA ASP A 420 -17.01 4.43 13.61
C ASP A 420 -16.61 5.21 12.35
N ASN A 421 -17.17 6.40 12.17
CA ASN A 421 -16.80 7.38 11.13
C ASN A 421 -16.83 6.80 9.70
N VAL A 422 -17.83 5.95 9.42
CA VAL A 422 -18.04 5.26 8.14
C VAL A 422 -18.39 6.28 7.05
N ARG A 423 -17.51 6.39 6.05
CA ARG A 423 -17.54 7.40 4.97
C ARG A 423 -17.14 6.81 3.62
N ALA A 424 -17.55 7.46 2.53
CA ALA A 424 -17.09 7.11 1.18
C ALA A 424 -16.50 8.33 0.45
N VAL A 425 -15.21 8.27 0.12
CA VAL A 425 -14.42 9.40 -0.42
C VAL A 425 -13.57 9.00 -1.62
N ALA A 426 -13.14 9.96 -2.43
CA ALA A 426 -12.16 9.75 -3.48
C ALA A 426 -10.81 9.27 -2.90
N TYR A 427 -10.14 8.35 -3.60
CA TYR A 427 -8.96 7.61 -3.16
C TYR A 427 -7.91 7.44 -4.28
#